data_AF-A0A4Q5DA97-F1
#
_entry.id   AF-A0A4Q5DA97-F1
#
_cell.length_a   1.000
_cell.length_b   1.000
_cell.length_c   1.000
_cell.angle_alpha   90.00
_cell.angle_beta   90.00
_cell.angle_gamma   90.00
#
_symmetry.space_group_name_H-M   'P 1'
#
loop_
_entity.id
_entity.type
_entity.pdbx_description
1 polymer ?
#
loop_
_entity_poly.entity_id
_entity_poly.type
_entity_poly.pdbx_seq_one_letter_code
_entity_poly.pdbx_strand_id
1 'polypeptide(L)'
;MIESGEKKEEYREIKPYWIKRLKCCGLHPSAKGCDGCPVGSCDHYTHVRFRYGYTARTMLFKLDRISVGVGQKKWGAPDKKEVYVLKLGERIE
;
A
#
# COMPACT_ATOMS: atom_id res chain seq x y z
N MET A 1 13.88 0.73 10.10
CA MET A 1 12.41 0.73 10.29
C MET A 1 11.71 -0.32 9.43
N ILE A 2 11.58 -0.14 8.10
CA ILE A 2 10.97 -1.20 7.26
C ILE A 2 11.93 -2.37 7.08
N GLU A 3 13.19 -2.08 6.72
CA GLU A 3 14.19 -3.13 6.51
C GLU A 3 14.49 -3.94 7.79
N SER A 4 14.43 -3.30 8.96
CA SER A 4 14.55 -3.95 10.27
C SER A 4 13.29 -4.69 10.72
N GLY A 5 12.19 -4.63 9.96
CA GLY A 5 10.92 -5.29 10.27
C GLY A 5 10.07 -4.61 11.35
N GLU A 6 10.55 -3.53 11.97
CA GLU A 6 9.83 -2.79 13.01
C GLU A 6 8.57 -2.09 12.46
N LYS A 7 8.64 -1.56 11.23
CA LYS A 7 7.53 -0.89 10.55
C LYS A 7 6.93 -1.81 9.50
N LYS A 8 5.76 -2.38 9.82
CA LYS A 8 5.01 -3.33 8.97
C LYS A 8 3.97 -2.69 8.06
N GLU A 9 3.90 -1.35 8.02
CA GLU A 9 2.94 -0.62 7.19
C GLU A 9 3.66 0.50 6.44
N GLU A 10 3.28 0.74 5.19
CA GLU A 10 3.70 1.91 4.43
C GLU A 10 2.50 2.80 4.10
N TYR A 11 2.68 4.11 4.28
CA TYR A 11 1.62 5.08 4.09
C TYR A 11 1.87 5.94 2.85
N ARG A 12 0.83 6.17 2.04
CA ARG A 12 0.90 7.08 0.89
C ARG A 12 -0.28 8.02 0.88
N GLU A 13 0.00 9.30 0.70
CA GLU A 13 -1.05 10.31 0.54
C GLU A 13 -1.95 9.98 -0.65
N ILE A 14 -3.24 10.24 -0.48
CA ILE A 14 -4.23 10.08 -1.55
C ILE A 14 -4.04 11.24 -2.54
N LYS A 15 -3.18 11.02 -3.53
CA LYS A 15 -2.87 11.96 -4.62
C LYS A 15 -3.13 11.29 -5.98
N PRO A 16 -3.41 12.06 -7.06
CA PRO A 16 -3.67 11.50 -8.39
C PRO A 16 -2.64 10.47 -8.86
N TYR A 17 -1.36 10.69 -8.52
CA TYR A 17 -0.27 9.75 -8.81
C TYR A 17 -0.48 8.36 -8.16
N TRP A 18 -0.85 8.31 -6.88
CA TRP A 18 -1.09 7.05 -6.16
C TRP A 18 -2.45 6.46 -6.50
N ILE A 19 -3.47 7.29 -6.71
CA ILE A 19 -4.79 6.84 -7.16
C ILE A 19 -4.66 6.08 -8.48
N LYS A 20 -3.85 6.56 -9.44
CA LYS A 20 -3.63 5.86 -10.72
C LYS A 20 -2.93 4.51 -10.57
N ARG A 21 -2.10 4.35 -9.54
CA ARG A 21 -1.21 3.19 -9.34
C ARG A 21 -1.73 2.18 -8.33
N LEU A 22 -2.72 2.53 -7.50
CA LEU A 22 -3.30 1.65 -6.49
C LEU A 22 -4.79 1.38 -6.78
N LYS A 23 -5.17 1.42 -8.07
CA LYS A 23 -6.52 1.14 -8.55
C LYS A 23 -6.87 -0.34 -8.38
N CYS A 24 -7.20 -0.76 -7.17
CA CYS A 24 -8.03 -1.94 -6.99
C CYS A 24 -9.48 -1.48 -6.86
N CYS A 25 -10.41 -2.20 -7.50
CA CYS A 25 -11.83 -1.87 -7.55
C CYS A 25 -12.50 -1.67 -6.17
N GLY A 26 -11.87 -2.09 -5.06
CA GLY A 26 -12.36 -1.90 -3.68
C GLY A 26 -11.69 -0.78 -2.85
N LEU A 27 -10.81 0.04 -3.43
CA LEU A 27 -10.06 1.09 -2.71
C LEU A 27 -10.44 2.52 -3.11
N HIS A 28 -11.42 2.68 -4.00
CA HIS A 28 -11.91 3.99 -4.36
C HIS A 28 -12.90 4.47 -3.29
N PRO A 29 -12.83 5.73 -2.83
CA PRO A 29 -13.78 6.28 -1.85
C PRO A 29 -15.25 6.20 -2.30
N SER A 30 -15.48 6.10 -3.62
CA SER A 30 -16.82 5.93 -4.20
C SER A 30 -17.13 4.49 -4.66
N ALA A 31 -16.23 3.54 -4.47
CA ALA A 31 -16.48 2.15 -4.82
C ALA A 31 -17.26 1.51 -3.68
N LYS A 32 -18.60 1.51 -3.80
CA LYS A 32 -19.41 0.49 -3.13
C LYS A 32 -18.90 -0.86 -3.64
N GLY A 33 -18.70 -1.80 -2.72
CA GLY A 33 -17.97 -3.05 -2.91
C GLY A 33 -18.21 -3.70 -4.28
N CYS A 34 -17.18 -4.33 -4.82
CA CYS A 34 -17.26 -5.06 -6.08
C CYS A 34 -18.02 -6.38 -5.89
N ASP A 35 -19.28 -6.32 -5.49
CA ASP A 35 -20.23 -7.42 -5.66
C ASP A 35 -20.62 -7.43 -7.15
N GLY A 36 -19.81 -8.15 -7.95
CA GLY A 36 -20.12 -8.39 -9.36
C GLY A 36 -19.12 -7.86 -10.39
N CYS A 37 -17.83 -7.66 -10.06
CA CYS A 37 -16.83 -7.46 -11.12
C CYS A 37 -16.72 -8.73 -11.97
N PRO A 38 -17.14 -8.72 -13.25
CA PRO A 38 -16.91 -9.85 -14.12
C PRO A 38 -15.46 -9.77 -14.58
N VAL A 39 -14.73 -10.87 -14.40
CA VAL A 39 -13.33 -11.08 -14.83
C VAL A 39 -12.29 -10.57 -13.84
N GLY A 40 -11.47 -11.52 -13.34
CA GLY A 40 -10.38 -11.34 -12.40
C GLY A 40 -9.22 -10.50 -12.93
N SER A 41 -9.45 -9.20 -13.12
CA SER A 41 -8.41 -8.20 -13.36
C SER A 41 -8.50 -7.03 -12.37
N CYS A 42 -8.94 -7.30 -11.14
CA CYS A 42 -8.50 -6.47 -10.03
C CYS A 42 -7.03 -6.82 -9.80
N ASP A 43 -6.12 -5.94 -10.23
CA ASP A 43 -4.68 -6.13 -10.07
C ASP A 43 -4.36 -6.28 -8.58
N HIS A 44 -4.32 -7.53 -8.12
CA HIS A 44 -3.94 -7.88 -6.77
C HIS A 44 -2.43 -7.79 -6.71
N TYR A 45 -1.93 -6.66 -6.20
CA TYR A 45 -0.54 -6.55 -5.81
C TYR A 45 -0.24 -7.62 -4.76
N THR A 46 0.60 -8.57 -5.12
CA THR A 46 1.03 -9.66 -4.23
C THR A 46 2.27 -9.29 -3.44
N HIS A 47 3.06 -8.34 -3.96
CA HIS A 47 4.34 -7.93 -3.43
C HIS A 47 4.58 -6.44 -3.61
N VAL A 48 5.44 -5.89 -2.77
CA VAL A 48 5.93 -4.52 -2.90
C VAL A 48 7.45 -4.49 -2.79
N ARG A 49 8.10 -3.81 -3.73
CA ARG A 49 9.55 -3.61 -3.74
C ARG A 49 9.88 -2.19 -3.33
N PHE A 50 10.64 -2.04 -2.25
CA PHE A 50 11.23 -0.77 -1.87
C PHE A 50 12.62 -0.65 -2.44
N ARG A 51 13.01 0.57 -2.83
CA ARG A 51 14.36 0.92 -3.31
C ARG A 51 14.97 1.96 -2.40
N TYR A 52 16.25 1.80 -2.10
CA TYR A 52 17.03 2.80 -1.36
C TYR A 52 17.43 3.95 -2.28
N GLY A 53 16.53 4.93 -2.42
CA GLY A 53 16.75 6.12 -3.24
C GLY A 53 17.14 5.75 -4.68
N TYR A 54 18.25 6.30 -5.16
CA TYR A 54 18.79 6.07 -6.50
C TYR A 54 19.84 4.94 -6.55
N THR A 55 19.97 4.14 -5.49
CA THR A 55 20.90 2.99 -5.48
C THR A 55 20.27 1.75 -6.12
N ALA A 56 21.10 0.74 -6.39
CA ALA A 56 20.65 -0.58 -6.84
C ALA A 56 19.99 -1.41 -5.72
N ARG A 57 20.18 -1.03 -4.45
CA ARG A 57 19.68 -1.79 -3.30
C ARG A 57 18.15 -1.74 -3.23
N THR A 58 17.54 -2.92 -3.22
CA THR A 58 16.10 -3.10 -3.09
C THR A 58 15.78 -4.12 -2.01
N MET A 59 14.56 -4.07 -1.51
CA MET A 59 14.00 -5.08 -0.60
C MET A 59 12.58 -5.41 -1.04
N LEU A 60 12.23 -6.68 -1.06
CA LEU A 60 10.95 -7.20 -1.52
C LEU A 60 10.17 -7.76 -0.34
N PHE A 61 8.90 -7.37 -0.22
CA PHE A 61 8.00 -7.87 0.81
C PHE A 61 6.74 -8.42 0.18
N LYS A 62 6.17 -9.45 0.81
CA LYS A 62 4.78 -9.83 0.57
C LYS A 62 3.88 -8.65 0.92
N LEU A 63 2.88 -8.40 0.08
CA LEU A 63 1.86 -7.39 0.34
C LEU A 63 0.59 -8.10 0.81
N ASP A 64 0.29 -7.96 2.09
CA ASP A 64 -0.85 -8.65 2.70
C ASP A 64 -2.16 -7.95 2.35
N ARG A 65 -2.16 -6.61 2.37
CA ARG A 65 -3.36 -5.80 2.10
C ARG A 65 -3.01 -4.37 1.72
N ILE A 66 -3.83 -3.78 0.88
CA ILE A 66 -3.91 -2.33 0.69
C ILE A 66 -5.27 -1.88 1.23
N SER A 67 -5.31 -0.81 2.03
CA SER A 67 -6.52 -0.19 2.58
C SER A 67 -6.42 1.33 2.53
N VAL A 68 -7.54 2.04 2.69
CA VAL A 68 -7.56 3.47 3.00
C VAL A 68 -7.86 3.61 4.49
N GLY A 69 -7.10 4.45 5.18
CA GLY A 69 -7.28 4.66 6.62
C GLY A 69 -6.39 5.78 7.16
N VAL A 70 -6.42 5.95 8.47
CA VAL A 70 -5.62 6.95 9.16
C VAL A 70 -4.22 6.40 9.46
N GLY A 71 -3.19 7.22 9.23
CA GLY A 71 -1.81 6.84 9.46
C GLY A 71 -1.42 6.84 10.94
N GLN A 72 -0.38 6.08 11.29
CA GLN A 72 0.19 6.10 12.64
C GLN A 72 1.20 7.25 12.81
N LYS A 73 0.92 8.15 13.74
CA LYS A 73 1.78 9.31 14.05
C LYS A 73 3.22 8.92 14.42
N LYS A 74 3.41 7.80 15.14
CA LYS A 74 4.75 7.27 15.50
C LYS A 74 5.62 6.94 14.28
N TRP A 75 5.02 6.73 13.12
CA TRP A 75 5.70 6.42 11.87
C TRP A 75 5.67 7.59 10.87
N GLY A 76 5.36 8.81 11.37
CA GLY A 76 5.38 10.05 10.59
C GLY A 76 4.19 10.23 9.65
N ALA A 77 3.15 9.40 9.77
CA ALA A 77 1.97 9.49 8.92
C ALA A 77 0.89 10.42 9.51
N PRO A 78 0.09 11.10 8.67
CA PRO A 78 -1.01 11.94 9.14
C PRO A 78 -2.05 11.13 9.92
N ASP A 79 -2.37 11.57 11.14
CA ASP A 79 -3.36 10.97 12.04
C ASP A 79 -4.76 11.59 11.89
N LYS A 80 -4.90 12.58 11.00
CA LYS A 80 -6.16 13.32 10.75
C LYS A 80 -6.60 13.31 9.28
N LYS A 81 -5.84 12.64 8.41
CA LYS A 81 -6.13 12.56 6.98
C LYS A 81 -6.02 11.11 6.52
N GLU A 82 -6.92 10.74 5.63
CA GLU A 82 -6.88 9.42 5.01
C GLU A 82 -5.67 9.29 4.09
N VAL A 83 -5.03 8.13 4.18
CA VAL A 83 -3.88 7.72 3.38
C VAL A 83 -4.12 6.29 2.90
N TYR A 84 -3.45 5.89 1.82
CA TYR A 84 -3.27 4.49 1.52
C TYR A 84 -2.37 3.85 2.57
N VAL A 85 -2.78 2.71 3.08
CA VAL A 85 -2.05 1.88 4.04
C VAL A 85 -1.71 0.57 3.33
N LEU A 86 -0.43 0.32 3.11
CA LEU A 86 0.11 -0.90 2.53
C LEU A 86 0.63 -1.77 3.67
N LYS A 87 -0.09 -2.82 4.03
CA LYS A 87 0.30 -3.77 5.07
C LYS A 87 1.31 -4.78 4.51
N LEU A 88 2.49 -4.80 5.10
CA LEU A 88 3.62 -5.63 4.70
C LEU A 88 3.59 -6.95 5.47
N GLY A 89 3.76 -8.04 4.71
CA GLY A 89 3.99 -9.37 5.24
C GLY A 89 5.48 -9.68 5.38
N GLU A 90 5.85 -10.93 5.13
CA GLU A 90 7.22 -11.41 5.23
C GLU A 90 8.14 -10.77 4.18
N ARG A 91 9.42 -10.58 4.56
CA ARG A 91 10.47 -10.17 3.64
C ARG A 91 10.92 -11.36 2.80
N ILE A 92 11.05 -11.15 1.49
CA ILE A 92 11.47 -12.18 0.53
C ILE A 92 12.93 -11.97 0.11
N GLU A 93 13.31 -10.72 -0.16
CA GLU A 93 14.65 -10.31 -0.62
C GLU A 93 15.09 -9.00 0.06
#